data_AF-A0A7C3QVS2-F1
#
_entry.id   AF-A0A7C3QVS2-F1
#
_cell.length_a   1.000
_cell.length_b   1.000
_cell.length_c   1.000
_cell.angle_alpha   90.00
_cell.angle_beta   90.00
_cell.angle_gamma   90.00
#
_symmetry.space_group_name_H-M   'P 1'
#
loop_
_entity.id
_entity.type
_entity.pdbx_description
1 polymer ?
#
loop_
_entity_poly.entity_id
_entity_poly.type
_entity_poly.pdbx_seq_one_letter_code
_entity_poly.pdbx_strand_id
1 'polypeptide(L)'
;MAILGEEEKKRIEEDEEIRTKVRLRFEQKSSGIAGVLSSVCPGLGQIYNGQVGKASLYMSVVLIGILLLSAGIYFQVKGMPVKGKPVATVEESESVEMTEEGVVVEEKEAEKPVSSEQKKEKKPATPVVLIIVGAAGCILGWNYSVKDAIRSAKKINTS
;
A
#
# COMPACT_ATOMS: atom_id res chain seq x y z
N MET A 1 7.53 53.73 -37.40
CA MET A 1 6.66 52.58 -37.05
C MET A 1 5.94 52.17 -38.31
N ALA A 2 6.28 51.02 -38.90
CA ALA A 2 5.55 50.52 -40.06
C ALA A 2 4.15 50.10 -39.60
N ILE A 3 3.13 50.76 -40.12
CA ILE A 3 1.74 50.39 -39.89
C ILE A 3 1.51 49.14 -40.74
N LEU A 4 1.53 47.96 -40.12
CA LEU A 4 1.17 46.69 -40.77
C LEU A 4 -0.20 46.85 -41.43
N GLY A 5 -0.31 46.41 -42.68
CA GLY A 5 -1.59 46.38 -43.40
C GLY A 5 -2.59 45.48 -42.67
N GLU A 6 -3.89 45.79 -42.76
CA GLU A 6 -4.94 45.01 -42.09
C GLU A 6 -4.91 43.51 -42.47
N GLU A 7 -4.48 43.19 -43.70
CA GLU A 7 -4.30 41.81 -44.16
C GLU A 7 -3.14 41.09 -43.48
N GLU A 8 -2.02 41.77 -43.23
CA GLU A 8 -0.87 41.18 -42.53
C GLU A 8 -1.22 40.90 -41.07
N LYS A 9 -2.00 41.78 -40.43
CA LYS A 9 -2.49 41.57 -39.06
C LYS A 9 -3.36 40.32 -38.96
N LYS A 10 -4.29 40.12 -39.89
CA LYS A 10 -5.13 38.91 -39.93
C LYS A 10 -4.31 37.63 -40.11
N ARG A 11 -3.32 37.63 -41.00
CA ARG A 11 -2.44 36.46 -41.19
C ARG A 11 -1.66 36.12 -39.92
N ILE A 12 -1.16 37.15 -39.22
CA ILE A 12 -0.43 36.95 -37.95
C ILE A 12 -1.38 36.36 -36.88
N GLU A 13 -2.61 36.85 -36.79
CA GLU A 13 -3.61 36.37 -35.83
C GLU A 13 -4.01 34.91 -36.11
N GLU A 14 -4.23 34.55 -37.37
CA GLU A 14 -4.49 33.16 -37.79
C GLU A 14 -3.30 32.22 -37.49
N ASP A 15 -2.07 32.66 -37.77
CA ASP A 15 -0.85 31.91 -37.46
C ASP A 15 -0.67 31.71 -35.94
N GLU A 16 -0.98 32.72 -35.13
CA GLU A 16 -0.96 32.61 -33.67
C GLU A 16 -2.05 31.65 -33.16
N GLU A 17 -3.27 31.70 -33.71
CA GLU A 17 -4.32 30.73 -33.39
C GLU A 17 -3.90 29.29 -33.69
N ILE A 18 -3.29 29.06 -34.86
CA ILE A 18 -2.83 27.72 -35.26
C ILE A 18 -1.74 27.23 -34.30
N ARG A 19 -0.75 28.08 -33.96
CA ARG A 19 0.29 27.71 -32.98
C ARG A 19 -0.32 27.36 -31.63
N THR A 20 -1.33 28.11 -31.21
CA THR A 20 -1.99 27.89 -29.91
C THR A 20 -2.80 26.58 -29.93
N LYS A 21 -3.56 26.31 -31.00
CA LYS A 21 -4.29 25.04 -31.19
C LYS A 21 -3.35 23.84 -31.23
N VAL A 22 -2.20 23.96 -31.89
CA VAL A 22 -1.20 22.89 -31.96
C VAL A 22 -0.60 22.63 -30.57
N ARG A 23 -0.23 23.67 -29.81
CA ARG A 23 0.25 23.52 -28.42
C ARG A 23 -0.78 22.82 -27.53
N LEU A 24 -2.05 23.22 -27.61
CA LEU A 24 -3.14 22.62 -26.82
C LEU A 24 -3.33 21.12 -27.15
N ARG A 25 -3.20 20.72 -28.42
CA ARG A 25 -3.26 19.28 -28.77
C ARG A 25 -2.12 18.47 -28.18
N PHE A 26 -0.92 19.04 -28.04
CA PHE A 26 0.21 18.37 -27.40
C PHE A 26 0.10 18.34 -25.86
N GLU A 27 -0.68 19.26 -25.26
CA GLU A 27 -0.97 19.25 -23.83
C GLU A 27 -2.14 18.34 -23.42
N GLN A 28 -2.90 17.79 -24.37
CA GLN A 28 -3.97 16.85 -24.06
C GLN A 28 -3.41 15.54 -23.49
N LYS A 29 -3.69 15.33 -22.20
CA LYS A 29 -3.25 14.14 -21.47
C LYS A 29 -4.30 13.05 -21.55
N SER A 30 -3.88 11.82 -21.85
CA SER A 30 -4.83 10.71 -21.92
C SER A 30 -5.29 10.31 -20.51
N SER A 31 -6.58 10.48 -20.22
CA SER A 31 -7.15 10.08 -18.93
C SER A 31 -7.08 8.57 -18.69
N GLY A 32 -7.10 7.77 -19.76
CA GLY A 32 -6.92 6.32 -19.68
C GLY A 32 -5.50 5.97 -19.23
N ILE A 33 -4.49 6.58 -19.84
CA ILE A 33 -3.08 6.35 -19.48
C ILE A 33 -2.81 6.80 -18.04
N ALA A 34 -3.34 7.96 -17.63
CA ALA A 34 -3.23 8.43 -16.26
C ALA A 34 -3.83 7.44 -15.24
N GLY A 35 -4.99 6.85 -15.57
CA GLY A 35 -5.64 5.82 -14.74
C GLY A 35 -4.82 4.54 -14.65
N VAL A 36 -4.33 4.03 -15.80
CA VAL A 36 -3.51 2.81 -15.85
C VAL A 36 -2.21 3.01 -15.08
N LEU A 37 -1.51 4.13 -15.26
CA LEU A 37 -0.30 4.45 -14.50
C LEU A 37 -0.57 4.48 -12.99
N SER A 38 -1.66 5.12 -12.56
CA SER A 38 -2.04 5.17 -11.14
C SER A 38 -2.46 3.80 -10.59
N SER A 39 -2.95 2.90 -11.44
CA SER A 39 -3.32 1.52 -11.04
C SER A 39 -2.10 0.63 -10.81
N VAL A 40 -1.01 0.84 -11.54
CA VAL A 40 0.27 0.11 -11.36
C VAL A 40 0.98 0.59 -10.10
N CYS A 41 1.05 1.90 -9.89
CA CYS A 41 1.60 2.47 -8.67
C CYS A 41 0.85 3.77 -8.32
N PRO A 42 0.33 3.90 -7.08
CA PRO A 42 -0.36 5.09 -6.62
C PRO A 42 0.50 6.33 -6.83
N GLY A 43 -0.10 7.39 -7.37
CA GLY A 43 0.60 8.65 -7.61
C GLY A 43 1.30 8.76 -8.97
N LEU A 44 1.63 7.66 -9.68
CA LEU A 44 2.22 7.77 -11.03
C LEU A 44 1.30 8.50 -12.02
N GLY A 45 -0.01 8.25 -11.95
CA GLY A 45 -0.98 8.98 -12.77
C GLY A 45 -1.01 10.48 -12.49
N GLN A 46 -0.69 10.89 -11.25
CA GLN A 46 -0.58 12.31 -10.90
C GLN A 46 0.72 12.92 -11.40
N ILE A 47 1.83 12.17 -11.39
CA ILE A 47 3.09 12.59 -12.01
C ILE A 47 2.90 12.81 -13.51
N TYR A 48 2.21 11.89 -14.19
CA TYR A 48 1.83 12.05 -15.60
C TYR A 48 1.03 13.35 -15.82
N ASN A 49 0.10 13.66 -14.92
CA ASN A 49 -0.65 14.90 -14.95
C ASN A 49 0.16 16.15 -14.57
N GLY A 50 1.42 16.02 -14.10
CA GLY A 50 2.27 17.13 -13.65
C GLY A 50 1.98 17.57 -12.21
N GLN A 51 1.16 16.83 -11.46
CA GLN A 51 0.76 17.14 -10.09
C GLN A 51 1.61 16.37 -9.06
N VAL A 52 2.90 16.70 -8.98
CA VAL A 52 3.88 15.98 -8.13
C VAL A 52 3.51 16.04 -6.64
N GLY A 53 2.98 17.17 -6.15
CA GLY A 53 2.55 17.30 -4.75
C GLY A 53 1.47 16.29 -4.35
N LYS A 54 0.46 16.09 -5.21
CA LYS A 54 -0.58 15.06 -4.97
C LYS A 54 -0.02 13.65 -5.09
N ALA A 55 0.89 13.42 -6.04
CA ALA A 55 1.55 12.13 -6.18
C ALA A 55 2.26 11.71 -4.89
N SER A 56 3.04 12.62 -4.31
CA SER A 56 3.76 12.39 -3.05
C SER A 56 2.81 12.07 -1.88
N LEU A 57 1.69 12.78 -1.79
CA LEU A 57 0.68 12.53 -0.75
C LEU A 57 0.07 11.12 -0.87
N TYR A 58 -0.36 10.72 -2.07
CA TYR A 58 -0.93 9.37 -2.27
C TYR A 58 0.10 8.27 -2.02
N MET A 59 1.35 8.46 -2.47
CA MET A 59 2.43 7.53 -2.18
C MET A 59 2.66 7.38 -0.69
N SER A 60 2.70 8.49 0.06
CA SER A 60 2.91 8.47 1.51
C SER A 60 1.80 7.71 2.23
N VAL A 61 0.53 7.93 1.86
CA VAL A 61 -0.62 7.22 2.46
C VAL A 61 -0.53 5.71 2.21
N VAL A 62 -0.25 5.28 0.98
CA VAL A 62 -0.15 3.85 0.66
C VAL A 62 1.09 3.23 1.31
N LEU A 63 2.21 3.95 1.36
CA LEU A 63 3.43 3.48 2.01
C LEU A 63 3.23 3.26 3.51
N ILE A 64 2.57 4.20 4.20
CA ILE A 64 2.18 4.03 5.61
C ILE A 64 1.24 2.83 5.78
N GLY A 65 0.27 2.65 4.87
CA GLY A 65 -0.63 1.49 4.87
C GLY A 65 0.12 0.17 4.77
N ILE A 66 1.10 0.08 3.85
CA ILE A 66 1.94 -1.11 3.67
C ILE A 66 2.80 -1.37 4.90
N LEU A 67 3.37 -0.32 5.51
CA LEU A 67 4.16 -0.44 6.75
C LEU A 67 3.32 -0.95 7.93
N LEU A 68 2.09 -0.43 8.09
CA LEU A 68 1.18 -0.90 9.13
C LEU A 68 0.76 -2.36 8.92
N LEU A 69 0.48 -2.72 7.67
CA LEU A 69 0.09 -4.08 7.29
C LEU A 69 1.26 -5.05 7.52
N SER A 70 2.47 -4.70 7.10
CA SER A 70 3.67 -5.55 7.27
C SER A 70 4.05 -5.68 8.75
N ALA A 71 3.97 -4.61 9.54
CA ALA A 71 4.17 -4.66 10.98
C ALA A 71 3.12 -5.53 11.68
N GLY A 72 1.85 -5.42 11.28
CA GLY A 72 0.76 -6.25 11.80
C GLY A 72 0.97 -7.74 11.54
N ILE A 73 1.33 -8.11 10.30
CA ILE A 73 1.65 -9.49 9.92
C ILE A 73 2.89 -9.98 10.68
N TYR A 74 3.95 -9.15 10.76
CA TYR A 74 5.17 -9.50 11.47
C TYR A 74 4.89 -9.82 12.94
N PHE A 75 4.11 -8.99 13.64
CA PHE A 75 3.71 -9.24 15.02
C PHE A 75 2.80 -10.46 15.17
N GLN A 76 2.01 -10.81 14.15
CA GLN A 76 1.19 -12.00 14.16
C GLN A 76 2.03 -13.28 14.03
N VAL A 77 3.10 -13.27 13.22
CA VAL A 77 3.98 -14.44 13.01
C VAL A 77 4.97 -14.63 14.17
N LYS A 78 5.63 -13.56 14.61
CA LYS A 78 6.71 -13.64 15.62
C LYS A 78 6.25 -13.47 17.06
N GLY A 79 4.98 -13.10 17.27
CA GLY A 79 4.48 -12.66 18.57
C GLY A 79 4.95 -11.24 18.90
N MET A 80 4.19 -10.55 19.76
CA MET A 80 4.60 -9.23 20.23
C MET A 80 5.69 -9.37 21.30
N PRO A 81 6.76 -8.54 21.28
CA PRO A 81 7.69 -8.47 22.39
C PRO A 81 6.95 -7.88 23.59
N VAL A 82 6.44 -8.74 24.47
CA VAL A 82 5.87 -8.32 25.75
C VAL A 82 7.04 -7.84 26.59
N LYS A 83 7.10 -6.54 26.88
CA LYS A 83 8.09 -5.97 27.81
C LYS A 83 8.01 -6.75 29.13
N GLY A 84 9.02 -7.58 29.40
CA GLY A 84 9.16 -8.29 30.68
C GLY A 84 9.15 -9.82 30.63
N LYS A 85 8.98 -10.49 29.48
CA LYS A 85 9.26 -11.94 29.37
C LYS A 85 10.39 -12.19 28.38
N PRO A 86 11.50 -12.86 28.78
CA PRO A 86 12.49 -13.33 27.82
C PRO A 86 11.77 -14.27 26.85
N VAL A 87 12.11 -14.13 25.57
CA VAL A 87 11.66 -15.01 24.49
C VAL A 87 12.00 -16.43 24.93
N ALA A 88 10.98 -17.16 25.38
CA ALA A 88 11.12 -18.56 25.75
C ALA A 88 11.55 -19.31 24.49
N THR A 89 12.81 -19.72 24.53
CA THR A 89 13.27 -21.05 24.18
C THR A 89 12.63 -21.61 22.91
N VAL A 90 13.42 -21.56 21.84
CA VAL A 90 13.46 -22.63 20.84
C VAL A 90 13.26 -23.94 21.61
N GLU A 91 12.20 -24.68 21.31
CA GLU A 91 12.02 -26.04 21.79
C GLU A 91 13.26 -26.81 21.33
N GLU A 92 14.21 -26.93 22.24
CA GLU A 92 15.33 -27.86 22.16
C GLU A 92 14.66 -29.22 22.24
N SER A 93 14.44 -29.82 21.06
CA SER A 93 13.94 -31.18 20.93
C SER A 93 14.77 -32.07 21.85
N GLU A 94 14.17 -32.54 22.94
CA GLU A 94 14.78 -33.52 23.82
C GLU A 94 15.25 -34.69 22.94
N SER A 95 16.57 -34.83 22.83
CA SER A 95 17.18 -35.99 22.22
C SER A 95 16.81 -37.17 23.09
N VAL A 96 15.93 -38.04 22.59
CA VAL A 96 15.61 -39.33 23.16
C VAL A 96 16.92 -40.11 23.34
N GLU A 97 17.36 -40.26 24.59
CA GLU A 97 18.44 -41.18 24.94
C GLU A 97 17.92 -42.62 24.75
N MET A 98 18.47 -43.33 23.78
CA MET A 98 18.27 -44.77 23.64
C MET A 98 19.24 -45.50 24.57
N THR A 99 18.72 -46.12 25.62
CA THR A 99 19.45 -47.13 26.39
C THR A 99 19.37 -48.48 25.67
N GLU A 100 20.51 -49.17 25.57
CA GLU A 100 20.71 -50.40 24.80
C GLU A 100 20.06 -51.65 25.42
N GLU A 101 19.37 -51.53 26.54
CA GLU A 101 18.67 -52.63 27.19
C GLU A 101 17.17 -52.54 26.89
N GLY A 102 16.74 -53.33 25.89
CA GLY A 102 15.36 -53.45 25.43
C GLY A 102 14.41 -54.03 26.48
N VAL A 103 14.08 -53.26 27.51
CA VAL A 103 13.00 -53.57 28.46
C VAL A 103 12.04 -52.39 28.50
N VAL A 104 10.96 -52.52 27.74
CA VAL A 104 9.80 -51.64 27.79
C VAL A 104 9.08 -51.90 29.11
N VAL A 105 9.36 -51.08 30.13
CA VAL A 105 8.52 -51.00 31.32
C VAL A 105 7.44 -49.94 31.03
N GLU A 106 6.27 -50.39 30.59
CA GLU A 106 5.05 -49.58 30.62
C GLU A 106 4.62 -49.37 32.08
N GLU A 107 5.18 -48.35 32.74
CA GLU A 107 4.61 -47.83 33.98
C GLU A 107 3.38 -46.97 33.64
N LYS A 108 2.21 -47.61 33.77
CA LYS A 108 0.89 -46.99 33.75
C LYS A 108 0.74 -46.10 34.99
N GLU A 109 1.26 -44.87 34.92
CA GLU A 109 0.96 -43.86 35.93
C GLU A 109 -0.50 -43.39 35.80
N ALA A 110 -1.18 -43.39 36.93
CA ALA A 110 -2.60 -43.07 37.07
C ALA A 110 -2.88 -41.61 36.68
N GLU A 111 -3.67 -41.42 35.62
CA GLU A 111 -4.23 -40.13 35.22
C GLU A 111 -5.08 -39.53 36.36
N LYS A 112 -4.53 -38.51 37.03
CA LYS A 112 -5.35 -37.55 37.77
C LYS A 112 -6.04 -36.64 36.76
N PRO A 113 -7.37 -36.43 36.82
CA PRO A 113 -8.03 -35.42 36.02
C PRO A 113 -7.69 -34.04 36.58
N VAL A 114 -6.53 -33.50 36.19
CA VAL A 114 -6.21 -32.09 36.37
C VAL A 114 -7.07 -31.34 35.35
N SER A 115 -8.25 -30.94 35.82
CA SER A 115 -9.10 -29.93 35.21
C SER A 115 -8.32 -28.61 35.14
N SER A 116 -7.43 -28.53 34.17
CA SER A 116 -6.86 -27.27 33.74
C SER A 116 -7.99 -26.49 33.09
N GLU A 117 -8.61 -25.59 33.87
CA GLU A 117 -9.30 -24.43 33.33
C GLU A 117 -8.31 -23.69 32.42
N GLN A 118 -8.26 -24.08 31.14
CA GLN A 118 -7.61 -23.33 30.10
C GLN A 118 -8.40 -22.03 29.94
N LYS A 119 -8.04 -21.06 30.78
CA LYS A 119 -8.45 -19.67 30.71
C LYS A 119 -8.07 -19.22 29.30
N LYS A 120 -9.04 -19.20 28.37
CA LYS A 120 -8.85 -18.81 26.96
C LYS A 120 -8.05 -17.51 26.93
N GLU A 121 -6.75 -17.63 26.67
CA GLU A 121 -5.85 -16.50 26.61
C GLU A 121 -6.28 -15.69 25.38
N LYS A 122 -6.98 -14.58 25.62
CA LYS A 122 -7.48 -13.72 24.56
C LYS A 122 -6.27 -13.20 23.80
N LYS A 123 -6.08 -13.69 22.57
CA LYS A 123 -5.04 -13.18 21.67
C LYS A 123 -5.12 -11.65 21.63
N PRO A 124 -3.99 -10.95 21.71
CA PRO A 124 -3.98 -9.50 21.72
C PRO A 124 -4.63 -8.99 20.43
N ALA A 125 -5.60 -8.09 20.55
CA ALA A 125 -6.33 -7.54 19.40
C ALA A 125 -5.46 -6.59 18.55
N THR A 126 -4.36 -6.09 19.10
CA THR A 126 -3.48 -5.08 18.50
C THR A 126 -2.94 -5.45 17.11
N PRO A 127 -2.34 -6.63 16.84
CA PRO A 127 -1.88 -7.02 15.51
C PRO A 127 -3.02 -7.06 14.48
N VAL A 128 -4.19 -7.55 14.87
CA VAL A 128 -5.35 -7.63 13.97
C VAL A 128 -5.84 -6.24 13.58
N VAL A 129 -5.88 -5.29 14.53
CA VAL A 129 -6.25 -3.90 14.26
C VAL A 129 -5.27 -3.25 13.28
N LEU A 130 -3.95 -3.46 13.45
CA LEU A 130 -2.93 -2.91 12.53
C LEU A 130 -3.11 -3.44 11.10
N ILE A 131 -3.41 -4.73 10.94
CA ILE A 131 -3.66 -5.34 9.63
C ILE A 131 -4.90 -4.73 9.00
N ILE A 132 -6.02 -4.63 9.73
CA ILE A 132 -7.28 -4.07 9.20
C ILE A 132 -7.07 -2.62 8.78
N VAL A 133 -6.44 -1.80 9.62
CA VAL A 133 -6.17 -0.39 9.33
C VAL A 133 -5.22 -0.23 8.14
N GLY A 134 -4.13 -1.01 8.10
CA GLY A 134 -3.17 -1.00 6.99
C GLY A 134 -3.81 -1.43 5.66
N ALA A 135 -4.61 -2.50 5.67
CA ALA A 135 -5.32 -2.99 4.50
C ALA A 135 -6.36 -1.98 3.99
N ALA A 136 -7.17 -1.41 4.89
CA ALA A 136 -8.14 -0.38 4.54
C ALA A 136 -7.44 0.86 3.95
N GLY A 137 -6.34 1.31 4.56
CA GLY A 137 -5.54 2.43 4.06
C GLY A 137 -4.99 2.18 2.65
N CYS A 138 -4.47 0.97 2.39
CA CYS A 138 -3.98 0.58 1.06
C CYS A 138 -5.12 0.58 0.04
N ILE A 139 -6.23 -0.12 0.31
CA ILE A 139 -7.34 -0.26 -0.63
C ILE A 139 -7.97 1.10 -0.94
N LEU A 140 -8.28 1.89 0.10
CA LEU A 140 -8.91 3.20 -0.07
C LEU A 140 -7.96 4.19 -0.74
N GLY A 141 -6.70 4.25 -0.30
CA GLY A 141 -5.69 5.14 -0.86
C GLY A 141 -5.42 4.85 -2.33
N TRP A 142 -5.31 3.57 -2.71
CA TRP A 142 -5.09 3.15 -4.09
C TRP A 142 -6.26 3.52 -5.00
N ASN A 143 -7.48 3.16 -4.60
CA ASN A 143 -8.70 3.46 -5.36
C ASN A 143 -8.89 4.98 -5.55
N TYR A 144 -8.63 5.75 -4.49
CA TYR A 144 -8.74 7.20 -4.55
C TYR A 144 -7.68 7.81 -5.47
N SER A 145 -6.43 7.32 -5.41
CA SER A 145 -5.35 7.77 -6.29
C SER A 145 -5.66 7.55 -7.78
N VAL A 146 -6.26 6.41 -8.13
CA VAL A 146 -6.68 6.11 -9.51
C VAL A 146 -7.80 7.05 -9.97
N LYS A 147 -8.86 7.19 -9.18
CA LYS A 147 -9.98 8.07 -9.52
C LYS A 147 -9.56 9.52 -9.67
N ASP A 148 -8.70 10.00 -8.77
CA ASP A 148 -8.21 11.38 -8.84
C ASP A 148 -7.30 11.58 -10.06
N ALA A 149 -6.49 10.60 -10.46
CA ALA A 149 -5.62 10.73 -11.64
C ALA A 149 -6.44 10.84 -12.93
N ILE A 150 -7.51 10.04 -13.05
CA ILE A 150 -8.45 10.11 -14.18
C ILE A 150 -9.16 11.46 -14.19
N ARG A 151 -9.64 11.92 -13.02
CA ARG A 151 -10.37 13.19 -12.90
C ARG A 151 -9.48 14.38 -13.23
N SER A 152 -8.25 14.40 -12.73
CA SER A 152 -7.25 15.42 -13.01
C SER A 152 -6.92 15.49 -14.50
N ALA A 153 -6.70 14.34 -15.16
CA ALA A 153 -6.44 14.29 -16.60
C ALA A 153 -7.62 14.83 -17.43
N LYS A 154 -8.86 14.44 -17.06
CA LYS A 154 -10.06 14.98 -17.71
C LYS A 154 -10.18 16.50 -17.54
N LYS A 155 -9.90 17.00 -16.33
CA LYS A 155 -9.96 18.44 -16.03
C LYS A 155 -8.94 19.23 -16.84
N ILE A 156 -7.73 18.70 -17.03
CA ILE A 156 -6.68 19.31 -17.85
C ILE A 156 -7.13 19.41 -19.32
N ASN A 157 -7.83 18.41 -19.85
CA ASN A 157 -8.28 18.44 -21.24
C ASN A 157 -9.49 19.36 -21.49
N THR A 158 -10.24 19.69 -20.45
CA THR A 158 -11.42 20.58 -20.54
C THR A 158 -11.11 22.03 -20.20
N SER A 159 -9.96 22.30 -19.57
CA SER A 159 -9.52 23.62 -19.15
C SER A 159 -8.63 24.26 -20.20
#